data_AF-A0A6I6E9U4-F1
#
_entry.id   AF-A0A6I6E9U4-F1
#
_cell.length_a   1.000
_cell.length_b   1.000
_cell.length_c   1.000
_cell.angle_alpha   90.00
_cell.angle_beta   90.00
_cell.angle_gamma   90.00
#
_symmetry.space_group_name_H-M   'P 1'
#
loop_
_entity.id
_entity.type
_entity.pdbx_description
1 polymer ?
#
loop_
_entity_poly.entity_id
_entity_poly.type
_entity_poly.pdbx_seq_one_letter_code
_entity_poly.pdbx_strand_id
1 'polypeptide(L)'
;MQPSIRSVFMVLALGGLSATSLWAADPELEGRIGRLERILENQSGSELLLQMQRLQSEVQELRGLVEQQRFDIERLQRQQRDQFLDLDARLTGATRASAPEGSEIRGAAPQSGSLETSDAGLEAMPEANPPAGAPVAPGPVGIPSLPAPETQGANERDLYTQAFESLKAHRYQEAKTAFNDLLRRYPHGAYTDNARYWLGETYYVLREYPDALAEYNRLVELSPASPKVPGALLKIGLIQYEQNAVEQARATLERVIRDYPNSTEARLAQDRLKRGARTSRP
;
A
#
# COMPACT_ATOMS: atom_id res chain seq x y z
N MET A 1 -51.13 -10.34 -73.23
CA MET A 1 -49.98 -11.15 -73.69
C MET A 1 -48.71 -10.32 -73.54
N GLN A 2 -47.51 -10.94 -73.48
CA GLN A 2 -46.19 -10.27 -73.31
C GLN A 2 -45.57 -9.85 -74.67
N PRO A 3 -44.35 -9.23 -74.78
CA PRO A 3 -43.44 -8.58 -73.79
C PRO A 3 -43.43 -7.03 -74.00
N SER A 4 -42.41 -6.14 -73.88
CA SER A 4 -40.93 -6.09 -73.65
C SER A 4 -40.59 -4.73 -72.97
N ILE A 5 -39.43 -4.34 -72.37
CA ILE A 5 -37.99 -4.71 -72.41
C ILE A 5 -37.23 -4.14 -73.64
N ARG A 6 -36.17 -3.31 -73.56
CA ARG A 6 -35.46 -2.60 -72.43
C ARG A 6 -34.78 -1.31 -72.95
N SER A 7 -34.48 -0.35 -72.07
CA SER A 7 -33.82 0.94 -72.41
C SER A 7 -32.30 0.95 -72.18
N VAL A 8 -31.56 1.69 -73.02
CA VAL A 8 -30.25 2.31 -72.69
C VAL A 8 -30.21 3.69 -73.36
N PHE A 9 -29.92 4.75 -72.60
CA PHE A 9 -29.66 6.10 -73.14
C PHE A 9 -28.15 6.35 -73.19
N MET A 10 -27.63 6.78 -74.34
CA MET A 10 -26.24 7.17 -74.52
C MET A 10 -26.13 8.70 -74.45
N VAL A 11 -25.55 9.23 -73.37
CA VAL A 11 -25.32 10.66 -73.20
C VAL A 11 -23.97 11.02 -73.83
N LEU A 12 -23.97 12.03 -74.72
CA LEU A 12 -22.78 12.51 -75.41
C LEU A 12 -22.86 14.04 -75.48
N ALA A 13 -22.06 14.73 -74.66
CA ALA A 13 -22.00 16.18 -74.60
C ALA A 13 -20.53 16.64 -74.49
N LEU A 14 -20.07 17.42 -75.47
CA LEU A 14 -18.75 18.06 -75.45
C LEU A 14 -18.80 19.33 -74.61
N GLY A 15 -17.74 19.58 -73.83
CA GLY A 15 -17.61 20.77 -72.98
C GLY A 15 -16.22 20.87 -72.36
N GLY A 16 -15.20 21.16 -73.18
CA GLY A 16 -13.81 21.19 -72.73
C GLY A 16 -13.42 22.50 -72.05
N LEU A 17 -13.04 22.42 -70.77
CA LEU A 17 -12.42 23.52 -70.02
C LEU A 17 -11.47 22.96 -68.95
N SER A 18 -10.42 22.27 -69.40
CA SER A 18 -9.36 21.74 -68.55
C SER A 18 -8.49 22.88 -68.00
N ALA A 19 -8.85 23.37 -66.81
CA ALA A 19 -8.01 24.31 -66.05
C ALA A 19 -6.75 23.59 -65.57
N THR A 20 -5.70 23.60 -66.40
CA THR A 20 -4.36 23.09 -66.04
C THR A 20 -3.70 24.05 -65.05
N SER A 21 -4.02 23.88 -63.77
CA SER A 21 -3.27 24.49 -62.66
C SER A 21 -1.85 23.92 -62.66
N LEU A 22 -0.91 24.69 -63.21
CA LEU A 22 0.52 24.34 -63.26
C LEU A 22 1.11 24.36 -61.84
N TRP A 23 0.93 23.27 -61.09
CA TRP A 23 1.67 23.00 -59.86
C TRP A 23 3.09 22.57 -60.25
N ALA A 24 3.93 23.56 -60.56
CA ALA A 24 5.37 23.36 -60.54
C ALA A 24 5.78 23.13 -59.08
N ALA A 25 6.11 21.89 -58.72
CA ALA A 25 6.76 21.61 -57.46
C ALA A 25 8.18 22.20 -57.51
N ASP A 26 8.46 23.18 -56.65
CA ASP A 26 9.80 23.77 -56.56
C ASP A 26 10.80 22.70 -56.10
N PRO A 27 11.80 22.31 -56.92
CA PRO A 27 12.74 21.24 -56.56
C PRO A 27 13.65 21.64 -55.38
N GLU A 28 13.77 22.93 -55.08
CA GLU A 28 14.43 23.40 -53.86
C GLU A 28 13.59 23.12 -52.60
N LEU A 29 12.25 23.23 -52.69
CA LEU A 29 11.34 22.94 -51.58
C LEU A 29 11.37 21.44 -51.27
N GLU A 30 11.30 20.59 -52.30
CA GLU A 30 11.41 19.14 -52.17
C GLU A 30 12.80 18.72 -51.64
N GLY A 31 13.87 19.34 -52.16
CA GLY A 31 15.24 19.21 -51.65
C GLY A 31 15.48 19.85 -50.26
N ARG A 32 14.53 20.61 -49.70
CA ARG A 32 14.55 21.10 -48.31
C ARG A 32 13.72 20.19 -47.41
N ILE A 33 12.58 19.68 -47.87
CA ILE A 33 11.77 18.67 -47.18
C ILE A 33 12.60 17.40 -46.95
N GLY A 34 13.20 16.82 -48.00
CA GLY A 34 14.06 15.63 -47.87
C GLY A 34 15.37 15.85 -47.09
N ARG A 35 15.73 17.10 -46.76
CA ARG A 35 16.79 17.43 -45.78
C ARG A 35 16.23 17.54 -44.36
N LEU A 36 15.09 18.19 -44.17
CA LEU A 36 14.40 18.26 -42.86
C LEU A 36 13.98 16.88 -42.37
N GLU A 37 13.43 16.05 -43.25
CA GLU A 37 13.02 14.67 -42.98
C GLU A 37 14.22 13.83 -42.52
N ARG A 38 15.34 13.87 -43.27
CA ARG A 38 16.59 13.19 -42.88
C ARG A 38 17.23 13.74 -41.59
N ILE A 39 17.07 15.03 -41.31
CA ILE A 39 17.51 15.62 -40.03
C ILE A 39 16.60 15.15 -38.89
N LEU A 40 15.28 15.07 -39.09
CA LEU A 40 14.30 14.60 -38.12
C LEU A 40 14.44 13.09 -37.84
N GLU A 41 14.66 12.25 -38.84
CA GLU A 41 14.98 10.82 -38.65
C GLU A 41 16.25 10.64 -37.82
N ASN A 42 17.32 11.37 -38.17
CA ASN A 42 18.60 11.22 -37.50
C ASN A 42 18.57 11.83 -36.07
N GLN A 43 17.87 12.95 -35.86
CA GLN A 43 17.66 13.53 -34.54
C GLN A 43 16.78 12.62 -33.66
N SER A 44 15.60 12.21 -34.12
CA SER A 44 14.69 11.36 -33.34
C SER A 44 15.27 9.97 -33.07
N GLY A 45 16.04 9.41 -34.01
CA GLY A 45 16.84 8.20 -33.79
C GLY A 45 17.89 8.41 -32.69
N SER A 46 18.60 9.54 -32.68
CA SER A 46 19.58 9.85 -31.63
C SER A 46 18.93 10.11 -30.26
N GLU A 47 17.79 10.80 -30.19
CA GLU A 47 17.04 11.00 -28.95
C GLU A 47 16.49 9.68 -28.41
N LEU A 48 15.97 8.80 -29.27
CA LEU A 48 15.48 7.48 -28.87
C LEU A 48 16.61 6.59 -28.34
N LEU A 49 17.80 6.63 -28.95
CA LEU A 49 18.99 5.94 -28.45
C LEU A 49 19.45 6.48 -27.08
N LEU A 50 19.49 7.80 -26.90
CA LEU A 50 19.79 8.43 -25.61
C LEU A 50 18.74 8.11 -24.54
N GLN A 51 17.45 8.03 -24.93
CA GLN A 51 16.37 7.62 -24.03
C GLN A 51 16.49 6.15 -23.64
N MET A 52 16.84 5.25 -24.57
CA MET A 52 17.15 3.85 -24.29
C MET A 52 18.32 3.72 -23.31
N GLN A 53 19.40 4.46 -23.52
CA GLN A 53 20.56 4.47 -22.61
C GLN A 53 20.19 4.99 -21.21
N ARG A 54 19.41 6.08 -21.11
CA ARG A 54 18.90 6.58 -19.82
C ARG A 54 18.05 5.55 -19.09
N LEU A 55 17.11 4.90 -19.80
CA LEU A 55 16.27 3.85 -19.22
C LEU A 55 17.08 2.63 -18.77
N GLN A 56 18.14 2.26 -19.51
CA GLN A 56 19.04 1.19 -19.10
C GLN A 56 19.84 1.55 -17.84
N SER A 57 20.34 2.79 -17.71
CA SER A 57 20.99 3.24 -16.47
C SER A 57 20.02 3.30 -15.28
N GLU A 58 18.80 3.79 -15.49
CA GLU A 58 17.77 3.88 -14.44
C GLU A 58 17.33 2.48 -13.97
N VAL A 59 17.23 1.49 -14.87
CA VAL A 59 16.98 0.08 -14.51
C VAL A 59 18.16 -0.54 -13.73
N GLN A 60 19.40 -0.18 -14.04
CA GLN A 60 20.57 -0.64 -13.27
C GLN A 60 20.60 -0.02 -11.86
N GLU A 61 20.32 1.28 -11.74
CA GLU A 61 20.23 1.99 -10.46
C GLU A 61 19.10 1.44 -9.59
N LEU A 62 17.88 1.30 -10.14
CA LEU A 62 16.74 0.71 -9.45
C LEU A 62 17.01 -0.74 -9.01
N ARG A 63 17.74 -1.53 -9.81
CA ARG A 63 18.16 -2.87 -9.41
C ARG A 63 19.12 -2.84 -8.23
N GLY A 64 20.12 -1.96 -8.24
CA GLY A 64 21.04 -1.77 -7.10
C GLY A 64 20.29 -1.35 -5.83
N LEU A 65 19.30 -0.46 -5.96
CA LEU A 65 18.44 -0.03 -4.85
C LEU A 65 17.61 -1.18 -4.28
N VAL A 66 17.07 -2.06 -5.14
CA VAL A 66 16.33 -3.27 -4.71
C VAL A 66 17.25 -4.29 -4.03
N GLU A 67 18.46 -4.50 -4.54
CA GLU A 67 19.45 -5.39 -3.92
C GLU A 67 19.90 -4.86 -2.54
N GLN A 68 20.07 -3.53 -2.39
CA GLN A 68 20.32 -2.90 -1.09
C GLN A 68 19.12 -3.06 -0.14
N GLN A 69 17.91 -2.72 -0.57
CA GLN A 69 16.70 -2.84 0.26
C GLN A 69 16.49 -4.28 0.75
N ARG A 70 16.79 -5.29 -0.09
CA ARG A 70 16.75 -6.69 0.33
C ARG A 70 17.76 -6.98 1.45
N PHE A 71 18.98 -6.48 1.34
CA PHE A 71 20.01 -6.64 2.38
C PHE A 71 19.62 -5.94 3.70
N ASP A 72 19.05 -4.74 3.63
CA ASP A 72 18.58 -4.00 4.80
C ASP A 72 17.39 -4.72 5.49
N ILE A 73 16.45 -5.28 4.72
CA ILE A 73 15.36 -6.13 5.25
C ILE A 73 15.93 -7.38 5.93
N GLU A 74 16.86 -8.10 5.28
CA GLU A 74 17.51 -9.27 5.88
C GLU A 74 18.26 -8.91 7.17
N ARG A 75 18.91 -7.73 7.22
CA ARG A 75 19.62 -7.22 8.40
C ARG A 75 18.65 -6.92 9.55
N LEU A 76 17.53 -6.25 9.28
CA LEU A 76 16.50 -5.96 10.27
C LEU A 76 15.86 -7.26 10.80
N GLN A 77 15.61 -8.25 9.95
CA GLN A 77 15.09 -9.56 10.36
C GLN A 77 16.07 -10.35 11.24
N ARG A 78 17.38 -10.28 10.96
CA ARG A 78 18.43 -10.84 11.84
C ARG A 78 18.40 -10.16 13.20
N GLN A 79 18.49 -8.82 13.24
CA GLN A 79 18.44 -8.05 14.49
C GLN A 79 17.17 -8.33 15.33
N GLN A 80 16.00 -8.42 14.69
CA GLN A 80 14.72 -8.71 15.36
C GLN A 80 14.67 -10.13 15.95
N ARG A 81 15.35 -11.10 15.33
CA ARG A 81 15.50 -12.46 15.88
C ARG A 81 16.45 -12.48 17.06
N ASP A 82 17.60 -11.81 16.95
CA ASP A 82 18.62 -11.79 17.99
C ASP A 82 18.09 -11.10 19.27
N GLN A 83 17.33 -10.01 19.12
CA GLN A 83 16.62 -9.34 20.22
C GLN A 83 15.55 -10.24 20.88
N PHE A 84 14.83 -11.04 20.10
CA PHE A 84 13.83 -11.96 20.64
C PHE A 84 14.47 -13.09 21.46
N LEU A 85 15.62 -13.61 21.01
CA LEU A 85 16.37 -14.65 21.72
C LEU A 85 16.99 -14.15 23.04
N ASP A 86 17.51 -12.92 23.08
CA ASP A 86 17.96 -12.28 24.33
C ASP A 86 16.81 -12.07 25.32
N LEU A 87 15.63 -11.67 24.83
CA LEU A 87 14.45 -11.47 25.68
C LEU A 87 13.92 -12.79 26.26
N ASP A 88 13.83 -13.85 25.46
CA ASP A 88 13.40 -15.19 25.90
C ASP A 88 14.38 -15.81 26.92
N ALA A 89 15.69 -15.67 26.70
CA ALA A 89 16.71 -16.10 27.65
C ALA A 89 16.62 -15.36 28.99
N ARG A 90 16.29 -14.06 29.00
CA ARG A 90 16.05 -13.28 30.22
C ARG A 90 14.77 -13.69 30.94
N LEU A 91 13.68 -13.91 30.20
CA LEU A 91 12.38 -14.33 30.76
C LEU A 91 12.48 -15.72 31.40
N THR A 92 13.09 -16.69 30.71
CA THR A 92 13.33 -18.03 31.27
C THR A 92 14.31 -17.99 32.44
N GLY A 93 15.37 -17.17 32.37
CA GLY A 93 16.31 -16.95 33.48
C GLY A 93 15.64 -16.40 34.74
N ALA A 94 14.86 -15.32 34.61
CA ALA A 94 14.13 -14.70 35.72
C ALA A 94 13.06 -15.61 36.30
N THR A 95 12.35 -16.37 35.45
CA THR A 95 11.37 -17.38 35.91
C THR A 95 12.06 -18.49 36.70
N ARG A 96 13.26 -18.92 36.28
CA ARG A 96 14.03 -19.98 36.96
C ARG A 96 14.60 -19.53 38.30
N ALA A 97 14.97 -18.25 38.43
CA ALA A 97 15.35 -17.62 39.70
C ALA A 97 14.15 -17.39 40.66
N SER A 98 12.91 -17.65 40.20
CA SER A 98 11.68 -17.46 40.97
C SER A 98 11.02 -18.78 41.40
N ALA A 99 11.68 -19.93 41.18
CA ALA A 99 11.23 -21.24 41.64
C ALA A 99 11.97 -21.64 42.94
N PRO A 100 11.29 -22.23 43.94
CA PRO A 100 11.93 -22.58 45.21
C PRO A 100 12.86 -23.79 45.07
N GLU A 101 14.14 -23.62 45.42
CA GLU A 101 15.09 -24.73 45.50
C GLU A 101 14.78 -25.62 46.72
N GLY A 102 14.07 -26.72 46.48
CA GLY A 102 14.03 -27.85 47.40
C GLY A 102 15.36 -28.59 47.35
N SER A 103 16.23 -28.41 48.36
CA SER A 103 17.41 -29.25 48.57
C SER A 103 17.76 -29.40 50.05
N GLU A 104 18.31 -30.57 50.37
CA GLU A 104 18.34 -31.13 51.72
C GLU A 104 19.39 -30.47 52.64
N ILE A 105 19.02 -30.20 53.90
CA ILE A 105 19.97 -29.97 54.99
C ILE A 105 19.83 -31.10 56.02
N ARG A 106 20.88 -31.92 56.14
CA ARG A 106 20.85 -33.16 56.92
C ARG A 106 21.44 -33.00 58.32
N GLY A 107 20.64 -32.44 59.23
CA GLY A 107 20.65 -32.70 60.68
C GLY A 107 21.88 -32.30 61.52
N ALA A 108 21.68 -31.31 62.40
CA ALA A 108 22.22 -31.29 63.76
C ALA A 108 21.40 -30.33 64.64
N ALA A 109 21.31 -30.60 65.94
CA ALA A 109 20.64 -29.78 66.95
C ALA A 109 21.34 -29.98 68.32
N PRO A 110 20.95 -29.27 69.39
CA PRO A 110 20.90 -27.82 69.51
C PRO A 110 21.78 -27.34 70.70
N GLN A 111 21.89 -26.03 70.91
CA GLN A 111 22.17 -25.51 72.26
C GLN A 111 21.70 -24.06 72.44
N SER A 112 21.17 -23.77 73.64
CA SER A 112 20.65 -22.45 74.03
C SER A 112 21.67 -21.69 74.88
N GLY A 113 21.69 -20.36 74.76
CA GLY A 113 22.44 -19.47 75.65
C GLY A 113 21.68 -18.16 75.90
N SER A 114 21.51 -17.80 77.17
CA SER A 114 20.85 -16.58 77.68
C SER A 114 21.57 -15.30 77.20
N LEU A 115 20.88 -14.29 76.66
CA LEU A 115 20.18 -13.19 77.35
C LEU A 115 21.05 -12.35 78.31
N GLU A 116 21.30 -11.09 77.93
CA GLU A 116 21.33 -9.83 78.73
C GLU A 116 21.56 -8.67 77.72
N THR A 117 20.57 -7.84 77.33
CA THR A 117 19.97 -6.64 77.99
C THR A 117 20.84 -5.37 78.00
N SER A 118 20.34 -4.31 77.32
CA SER A 118 20.50 -2.84 77.56
C SER A 118 20.42 -2.07 76.22
N ASP A 119 19.76 -0.92 76.07
CA ASP A 119 18.75 -0.22 76.89
C ASP A 119 17.87 0.71 75.99
N ALA A 120 16.89 1.42 76.58
CA ALA A 120 15.74 2.07 75.95
C ALA A 120 15.98 3.27 74.98
N GLY A 121 14.94 3.60 74.21
CA GLY A 121 14.88 4.78 73.31
C GLY A 121 13.57 4.89 72.52
N LEU A 122 12.42 4.97 73.19
CA LEU A 122 11.07 4.92 72.59
C LEU A 122 10.29 6.25 72.72
N GLU A 123 10.18 7.03 71.64
CA GLU A 123 9.15 8.04 71.37
C GLU A 123 9.00 8.21 69.83
N ALA A 124 7.84 8.40 69.21
CA ALA A 124 6.45 8.15 69.60
C ALA A 124 5.56 8.02 68.32
N MET A 125 4.39 7.37 68.42
CA MET A 125 3.31 7.41 67.41
C MET A 125 2.20 8.40 67.83
N PRO A 126 1.37 8.89 66.89
CA PRO A 126 0.04 8.30 66.57
C PRO A 126 -0.21 8.24 65.04
N GLU A 127 -1.28 7.71 64.43
CA GLU A 127 -2.52 6.96 64.80
C GLU A 127 -2.86 6.13 63.52
N ALA A 128 -3.13 4.81 63.52
CA ALA A 128 -4.36 4.09 63.92
C ALA A 128 -5.66 4.53 63.18
N ASN A 129 -6.56 3.65 62.66
CA ASN A 129 -6.48 2.23 62.27
C ASN A 129 -7.62 1.91 61.22
N PRO A 130 -8.21 0.69 60.98
CA PRO A 130 -8.85 0.32 59.70
C PRO A 130 -10.40 0.12 59.85
N PRO A 131 -11.12 -0.73 59.08
CA PRO A 131 -10.99 -2.21 59.17
C PRO A 131 -11.16 -2.97 57.83
N ALA A 132 -11.07 -4.30 57.86
CA ALA A 132 -11.38 -5.20 56.75
C ALA A 132 -12.86 -5.64 56.72
N GLY A 133 -13.38 -6.00 55.54
CA GLY A 133 -14.73 -6.55 55.35
C GLY A 133 -14.88 -7.27 54.01
N ALA A 134 -15.48 -8.47 54.04
CA ALA A 134 -15.69 -9.34 52.86
C ALA A 134 -16.94 -8.89 52.03
N PRO A 135 -17.16 -9.36 50.79
CA PRO A 135 -17.30 -10.79 50.47
C PRO A 135 -16.57 -11.29 49.21
N VAL A 136 -16.17 -12.57 49.24
CA VAL A 136 -16.05 -13.39 48.02
C VAL A 136 -17.45 -13.91 47.68
N ALA A 137 -17.92 -13.70 46.44
CA ALA A 137 -19.20 -14.21 45.95
C ALA A 137 -19.00 -15.08 44.69
N PRO A 138 -19.70 -16.21 44.53
CA PRO A 138 -19.52 -17.12 43.39
C PRO A 138 -20.46 -16.81 42.21
N GLY A 139 -19.91 -16.78 40.99
CA GLY A 139 -20.67 -16.56 39.74
C GLY A 139 -20.95 -15.08 39.44
N PRO A 140 -21.37 -14.72 38.21
CA PRO A 140 -22.12 -15.56 37.27
C PRO A 140 -21.32 -16.13 36.09
N VAL A 141 -22.02 -16.92 35.27
CA VAL A 141 -21.54 -17.54 34.02
C VAL A 141 -21.49 -16.52 32.88
N GLY A 142 -20.48 -16.61 32.02
CA GLY A 142 -20.63 -16.27 30.60
C GLY A 142 -20.56 -14.79 30.21
N ILE A 143 -19.41 -14.14 30.43
CA ILE A 143 -18.98 -13.02 29.60
C ILE A 143 -17.70 -13.45 28.88
N PRO A 144 -17.62 -13.43 27.53
CA PRO A 144 -16.35 -13.62 26.85
C PRO A 144 -15.43 -12.43 27.18
N SER A 145 -14.37 -12.68 27.94
CA SER A 145 -13.38 -11.64 28.25
C SER A 145 -12.77 -11.14 26.94
N LEU A 146 -12.93 -9.86 26.65
CA LEU A 146 -12.33 -9.24 25.47
C LEU A 146 -10.81 -9.34 25.60
N PRO A 147 -10.09 -9.93 24.62
CA PRO A 147 -8.64 -10.10 24.72
C PRO A 147 -7.95 -8.75 24.93
N ALA A 148 -6.89 -8.72 25.75
CA ALA A 148 -6.13 -7.48 26.00
C ALA A 148 -5.58 -6.89 24.69
N PRO A 149 -5.44 -5.55 24.56
CA PRO A 149 -5.10 -4.90 23.29
C PRO A 149 -3.81 -5.42 22.64
N GLU A 150 -2.84 -5.88 23.43
CA GLU A 150 -1.61 -6.54 22.96
C GLU A 150 -1.92 -7.83 22.18
N THR A 151 -2.79 -8.68 22.72
CA THR A 151 -3.27 -9.90 22.04
C THR A 151 -4.17 -9.58 20.85
N GLN A 152 -4.88 -8.44 20.86
CA GLN A 152 -5.65 -7.98 19.70
C GLN A 152 -4.73 -7.58 18.55
N GLY A 153 -3.64 -6.84 18.82
CA GLY A 153 -2.66 -6.43 17.80
C GLY A 153 -1.87 -7.59 17.20
N ALA A 154 -1.60 -8.65 17.98
CA ALA A 154 -1.04 -9.90 17.45
C ALA A 154 -2.01 -10.57 16.45
N ASN A 155 -3.27 -10.76 16.85
CA ASN A 155 -4.30 -11.35 15.99
C ASN A 155 -4.60 -10.51 14.72
N GLU A 156 -4.56 -9.16 14.81
CA GLU A 156 -4.70 -8.28 13.65
C GLU A 156 -3.54 -8.47 12.65
N ARG A 157 -2.30 -8.51 13.15
CA ARG A 157 -1.09 -8.73 12.33
C ARG A 157 -1.12 -10.04 11.58
N ASP A 158 -1.60 -11.11 12.22
CA ASP A 158 -1.66 -12.44 11.61
C ASP A 158 -2.72 -12.50 10.51
N LEU A 159 -3.90 -11.91 10.72
CA LEU A 159 -4.92 -11.75 9.66
C LEU A 159 -4.41 -10.89 8.49
N TYR A 160 -3.70 -9.79 8.79
CA TYR A 160 -3.11 -8.93 7.76
C TYR A 160 -2.09 -9.70 6.91
N THR A 161 -1.23 -10.47 7.57
CA THR A 161 -0.21 -11.27 6.92
C THR A 161 -0.85 -12.36 6.06
N GLN A 162 -1.87 -13.07 6.55
CA GLN A 162 -2.63 -14.06 5.79
C GLN A 162 -3.27 -13.45 4.53
N ALA A 163 -3.97 -12.32 4.67
CA ALA A 163 -4.62 -11.64 3.56
C ALA A 163 -3.61 -11.16 2.51
N PHE A 164 -2.47 -10.63 2.95
CA PHE A 164 -1.41 -10.15 2.07
C PHE A 164 -0.65 -11.29 1.36
N GLU A 165 -0.46 -12.45 2.00
CA GLU A 165 0.08 -13.64 1.32
C GLU A 165 -0.87 -14.18 0.25
N SER A 166 -2.19 -14.21 0.50
CA SER A 166 -3.18 -14.53 -0.55
C SER A 166 -3.15 -13.54 -1.72
N LEU A 167 -2.94 -12.25 -1.46
CA LEU A 167 -2.77 -11.23 -2.51
C LEU A 167 -1.48 -11.44 -3.32
N LYS A 168 -0.35 -11.69 -2.65
CA LYS A 168 0.94 -12.03 -3.29
C LYS A 168 0.86 -13.30 -4.13
N ALA A 169 0.06 -14.28 -3.71
CA ALA A 169 -0.21 -15.52 -4.44
C ALA A 169 -1.24 -15.35 -5.57
N HIS A 170 -1.65 -14.12 -5.91
CA HIS A 170 -2.66 -13.78 -6.92
C HIS A 170 -4.05 -14.38 -6.66
N ARG A 171 -4.35 -14.79 -5.42
CA ARG A 171 -5.63 -15.39 -5.03
C ARG A 171 -6.62 -14.31 -4.59
N TYR A 172 -6.97 -13.45 -5.54
CA TYR A 172 -7.68 -12.19 -5.26
C TYR A 172 -9.02 -12.36 -4.51
N GLN A 173 -9.76 -13.45 -4.73
CA GLN A 173 -11.00 -13.71 -3.99
C GLN A 173 -10.75 -14.15 -2.53
N GLU A 174 -9.69 -14.92 -2.26
CA GLU A 174 -9.24 -15.25 -0.88
C GLU A 174 -8.75 -13.98 -0.18
N ALA A 175 -7.92 -13.17 -0.85
CA ALA A 175 -7.43 -11.90 -0.33
C ALA A 175 -8.56 -10.92 0.00
N LYS A 176 -9.54 -10.75 -0.91
CA LYS A 176 -10.73 -9.92 -0.70
C LYS A 176 -11.52 -10.36 0.53
N THR A 177 -11.69 -11.67 0.72
CA THR A 177 -12.40 -12.23 1.88
C THR A 177 -11.63 -11.96 3.18
N ALA A 178 -10.32 -12.20 3.20
CA ALA A 178 -9.48 -12.02 4.38
C ALA A 178 -9.32 -10.55 4.80
N PHE A 179 -9.12 -9.62 3.85
CA PHE A 179 -9.08 -8.18 4.16
C PHE A 179 -10.43 -7.65 4.66
N ASN A 180 -11.55 -8.09 4.09
CA ASN A 180 -12.89 -7.73 4.60
C ASN A 180 -13.09 -8.21 6.05
N ASP A 181 -12.68 -9.44 6.37
CA ASP A 181 -12.80 -9.96 7.74
C ASP A 181 -11.88 -9.22 8.73
N LEU A 182 -10.66 -8.86 8.31
CA LEU A 182 -9.78 -7.98 9.09
C LEU A 182 -10.48 -6.64 9.37
N LEU A 183 -10.92 -5.91 8.34
CA LEU A 183 -11.52 -4.58 8.50
C LEU A 183 -12.84 -4.60 9.31
N ARG A 184 -13.53 -5.74 9.33
CA ARG A 184 -14.72 -5.99 10.15
C ARG A 184 -14.40 -6.22 11.63
N ARG A 185 -13.31 -6.95 11.93
CA ARG A 185 -12.85 -7.23 13.31
C ARG A 185 -12.04 -6.07 13.91
N TYR A 186 -11.26 -5.39 13.07
CA TYR A 186 -10.33 -4.32 13.40
C TYR A 186 -10.62 -3.08 12.53
N PRO A 187 -11.71 -2.33 12.82
CA PRO A 187 -12.09 -1.13 12.07
C PRO A 187 -11.20 0.09 12.37
N HIS A 188 -10.41 0.04 13.45
CA HIS A 188 -9.52 1.10 13.94
C HIS A 188 -8.18 0.53 14.46
N GLY A 189 -7.72 -0.58 13.89
CA GLY A 189 -6.47 -1.26 14.25
C GLY A 189 -5.24 -0.70 13.51
N ALA A 190 -4.06 -1.21 13.86
CA ALA A 190 -2.78 -0.73 13.36
C ALA A 190 -2.53 -1.07 11.87
N TYR A 191 -3.25 -2.04 11.34
CA TYR A 191 -3.16 -2.48 9.94
C TYR A 191 -4.36 -2.03 9.10
N THR A 192 -5.41 -1.43 9.70
CA THR A 192 -6.64 -0.99 9.01
C THR A 192 -6.36 -0.18 7.74
N ASP A 193 -5.50 0.84 7.81
CA ASP A 193 -5.17 1.69 6.64
C ASP A 193 -4.53 0.89 5.49
N ASN A 194 -3.60 0.00 5.83
CA ASN A 194 -2.91 -0.84 4.86
C ASN A 194 -3.86 -1.89 4.27
N ALA A 195 -4.68 -2.53 5.12
CA ALA A 195 -5.70 -3.48 4.70
C ALA A 195 -6.75 -2.83 3.78
N ARG A 196 -7.17 -1.59 4.09
CA ARG A 196 -8.11 -0.82 3.25
C ARG A 196 -7.51 -0.50 1.88
N TYR A 197 -6.25 -0.06 1.85
CA TYR A 197 -5.52 0.15 0.60
C TYR A 197 -5.41 -1.13 -0.23
N TRP A 198 -4.97 -2.25 0.36
CA TRP A 198 -4.81 -3.51 -0.36
C TRP A 198 -6.12 -4.18 -0.76
N LEU A 199 -7.21 -3.94 -0.01
CA LEU A 199 -8.55 -4.33 -0.41
C LEU A 199 -8.99 -3.54 -1.65
N GLY A 200 -8.78 -2.23 -1.68
CA GLY A 200 -8.99 -1.39 -2.87
C GLY A 200 -8.18 -1.85 -4.09
N GLU A 201 -6.93 -2.28 -3.89
CA GLU A 201 -6.10 -2.89 -4.94
C GLU A 201 -6.65 -4.24 -5.41
N THR A 202 -7.13 -5.06 -4.48
CA THR A 202 -7.73 -6.36 -4.80
C THR A 202 -9.01 -6.19 -5.61
N TYR A 203 -9.91 -5.28 -5.22
CA TYR A 203 -11.09 -4.90 -6.00
C TYR A 203 -10.71 -4.32 -7.37
N TYR A 204 -9.68 -3.48 -7.46
CA TYR A 204 -9.19 -2.91 -8.73
C TYR A 204 -8.74 -3.99 -9.72
N VAL A 205 -7.93 -4.97 -9.27
CA VAL A 205 -7.46 -6.08 -10.12
C VAL A 205 -8.62 -7.00 -10.54
N LEU A 206 -9.63 -7.17 -9.68
CA LEU A 206 -10.87 -7.88 -10.01
C LEU A 206 -11.81 -7.10 -10.94
N ARG A 207 -11.49 -5.84 -11.28
CA ARG A 207 -12.35 -4.86 -12.00
C ARG A 207 -13.66 -4.53 -11.27
N GLU A 208 -13.71 -4.80 -9.97
CA GLU A 208 -14.78 -4.42 -9.04
C GLU A 208 -14.60 -2.93 -8.67
N TYR A 209 -14.65 -2.06 -9.70
CA TYR A 209 -14.29 -0.65 -9.61
C TYR A 209 -15.12 0.21 -8.62
N PRO A 210 -16.44 0.00 -8.44
CA PRO A 210 -17.21 0.76 -7.43
C PRO A 210 -16.72 0.49 -6.00
N ASP A 211 -16.46 -0.76 -5.67
CA ASP A 211 -15.99 -1.21 -4.36
C ASP A 211 -14.54 -0.74 -4.10
N ALA A 212 -13.69 -0.78 -5.13
CA ALA A 212 -12.35 -0.18 -5.09
C ALA A 212 -12.42 1.32 -4.75
N LEU A 213 -13.28 2.09 -5.41
CA LEU A 213 -13.49 3.51 -5.12
C LEU A 213 -14.00 3.74 -3.70
N ALA A 214 -14.94 2.92 -3.21
CA ALA A 214 -15.48 3.04 -1.86
C ALA A 214 -14.37 2.89 -0.80
N GLU A 215 -13.51 1.89 -0.92
CA GLU A 215 -12.42 1.68 0.04
C GLU A 215 -11.30 2.72 -0.06
N TYR A 216 -10.93 3.16 -1.27
CA TYR A 216 -9.95 4.25 -1.43
C TYR A 216 -10.49 5.59 -0.91
N ASN A 217 -11.74 5.97 -1.20
CA ASN A 217 -12.33 7.21 -0.67
C ASN A 217 -12.40 7.16 0.86
N ARG A 218 -12.86 6.04 1.42
CA ARG A 218 -12.93 5.84 2.87
C ARG A 218 -11.57 5.88 3.56
N LEU A 219 -10.48 5.54 2.88
CA LEU A 219 -9.11 5.72 3.37
C LEU A 219 -8.69 7.19 3.37
N VAL A 220 -9.03 7.94 2.31
CA VAL A 220 -8.77 9.39 2.21
C VAL A 220 -9.57 10.19 3.25
N GLU A 221 -10.79 9.77 3.55
CA GLU A 221 -11.71 10.42 4.49
C GLU A 221 -11.38 10.12 5.96
N LEU A 222 -11.17 8.85 6.32
CA LEU A 222 -10.96 8.45 7.72
C LEU A 222 -9.51 8.59 8.18
N SER A 223 -8.54 8.43 7.26
CA SER A 223 -7.12 8.42 7.58
C SER A 223 -6.31 9.38 6.68
N PRO A 224 -6.65 10.69 6.61
CA PRO A 224 -6.04 11.65 5.68
C PRO A 224 -4.53 11.86 5.87
N ALA A 225 -3.98 11.50 7.04
CA ALA A 225 -2.55 11.55 7.33
C ALA A 225 -1.81 10.24 6.95
N SER A 226 -2.50 9.23 6.45
CA SER A 226 -1.92 7.91 6.17
C SER A 226 -0.96 7.95 4.97
N PRO A 227 0.20 7.28 5.03
CA PRO A 227 1.13 7.20 3.89
C PRO A 227 0.56 6.48 2.66
N LYS A 228 -0.65 5.91 2.76
CA LYS A 228 -1.40 5.30 1.64
C LYS A 228 -2.31 6.28 0.88
N VAL A 229 -2.59 7.46 1.42
CA VAL A 229 -3.48 8.47 0.78
C VAL A 229 -3.01 8.90 -0.63
N PRO A 230 -1.72 9.17 -0.91
CA PRO A 230 -1.28 9.55 -2.26
C PRO A 230 -1.55 8.43 -3.28
N GLY A 231 -1.33 7.18 -2.88
CA GLY A 231 -1.60 6.01 -3.70
C GLY A 231 -3.09 5.79 -3.93
N ALA A 232 -3.91 5.97 -2.89
CA ALA A 232 -5.36 5.86 -2.98
C ALA A 232 -5.96 6.90 -3.93
N LEU A 233 -5.54 8.17 -3.83
CA LEU A 233 -5.95 9.24 -4.74
C LEU A 233 -5.49 8.97 -6.18
N LEU A 234 -4.26 8.51 -6.40
CA LEU A 234 -3.81 8.07 -7.73
C LEU A 234 -4.71 6.96 -8.29
N LYS A 235 -5.07 5.97 -7.47
CA LYS A 235 -5.94 4.85 -7.88
C LYS A 235 -7.38 5.28 -8.15
N ILE A 236 -7.95 6.20 -7.37
CA ILE A 236 -9.25 6.83 -7.64
C ILE A 236 -9.22 7.52 -9.02
N GLY A 237 -8.20 8.34 -9.29
CA GLY A 237 -8.04 9.01 -10.59
C GLY A 237 -7.86 8.04 -11.76
N LEU A 238 -7.17 6.91 -11.55
CA LEU A 238 -7.06 5.85 -12.56
C LEU A 238 -8.40 5.14 -12.82
N ILE A 239 -9.16 4.80 -11.78
CA ILE A 239 -10.49 4.19 -11.93
C ILE A 239 -11.47 5.15 -12.62
N GLN A 240 -11.46 6.43 -12.26
CA GLN A 240 -12.29 7.45 -12.93
C GLN A 240 -11.97 7.53 -14.43
N TYR A 241 -10.72 7.32 -14.85
CA TYR A 241 -10.39 7.18 -16.28
C TYR A 241 -10.95 5.90 -16.91
N GLU A 242 -10.85 4.74 -16.25
CA GLU A 242 -11.44 3.47 -16.73
C GLU A 242 -12.98 3.56 -16.86
N GLN A 243 -13.62 4.40 -16.03
CA GLN A 243 -15.06 4.71 -16.06
C GLN A 243 -15.44 5.83 -17.05
N ASN A 244 -14.48 6.36 -17.83
CA ASN A 244 -14.64 7.51 -18.74
C ASN A 244 -15.04 8.84 -18.05
N ALA A 245 -14.94 8.94 -16.72
CA ALA A 245 -15.18 10.16 -15.94
C ALA A 245 -13.96 11.11 -16.00
N VAL A 246 -13.54 11.49 -17.23
CA VAL A 246 -12.26 12.15 -17.53
C VAL A 246 -12.01 13.42 -16.72
N GLU A 247 -13.00 14.30 -16.54
CA GLU A 247 -12.83 15.53 -15.76
C GLU A 247 -12.67 15.27 -14.26
N GLN A 248 -13.35 14.25 -13.72
CA GLN A 248 -13.17 13.85 -12.32
C GLN A 248 -11.79 13.21 -12.13
N ALA A 249 -11.39 12.32 -13.05
CA ALA A 249 -10.07 11.71 -13.09
C ALA A 249 -8.97 12.77 -13.12
N ARG A 250 -9.14 13.79 -13.96
CA ARG A 250 -8.25 14.95 -14.04
C ARG A 250 -8.14 15.66 -12.70
N ALA A 251 -9.27 16.08 -12.12
CA ALA A 251 -9.29 16.82 -10.87
C ALA A 251 -8.66 16.03 -9.70
N THR A 252 -8.89 14.72 -9.63
CA THR A 252 -8.24 13.84 -8.64
C THR A 252 -6.73 13.74 -8.85
N LEU A 253 -6.26 13.60 -10.09
CA LEU A 253 -4.82 13.53 -10.36
C LEU A 253 -4.10 14.87 -10.16
N GLU A 254 -4.74 15.99 -10.52
CA GLU A 254 -4.24 17.33 -10.21
C GLU A 254 -4.19 17.56 -8.69
N ARG A 255 -5.13 17.01 -7.92
CA ARG A 255 -5.07 16.95 -6.46
C ARG A 255 -3.84 16.18 -5.96
N VAL A 256 -3.51 14.99 -6.50
CA VAL A 256 -2.28 14.25 -6.10
C VAL A 256 -1.03 15.11 -6.30
N ILE A 257 -0.95 15.79 -7.45
CA ILE A 257 0.22 16.62 -7.81
C ILE A 257 0.36 17.84 -6.90
N ARG A 258 -0.76 18.47 -6.51
CA ARG A 258 -0.78 19.64 -5.63
C ARG A 258 -0.54 19.28 -4.16
N ASP A 259 -1.19 18.23 -3.67
CA ASP A 259 -1.16 17.86 -2.25
C ASP A 259 0.11 17.07 -1.88
N TYR A 260 0.72 16.34 -2.84
CA TYR A 260 1.89 15.48 -2.63
C TYR A 260 3.00 15.66 -3.70
N PRO A 261 3.45 16.89 -4.02
CA PRO A 261 4.25 17.19 -5.22
C PRO A 261 5.56 16.43 -5.36
N ASN A 262 6.16 16.00 -4.25
CA ASN A 262 7.44 15.28 -4.23
C ASN A 262 7.31 13.75 -4.27
N SER A 263 6.09 13.21 -4.36
CA SER A 263 5.86 11.76 -4.30
C SER A 263 5.96 11.07 -5.66
N THR A 264 6.15 9.75 -5.65
CA THR A 264 6.13 8.93 -6.88
C THR A 264 4.75 8.99 -7.55
N GLU A 265 3.69 9.07 -6.75
CA GLU A 265 2.30 9.13 -7.21
C GLU A 265 2.00 10.45 -7.94
N ALA A 266 2.55 11.58 -7.50
CA ALA A 266 2.46 12.85 -8.23
C ALA A 266 3.14 12.76 -9.62
N ARG A 267 4.28 12.07 -9.72
CA ARG A 267 4.95 11.82 -11.01
C ARG A 267 4.08 10.96 -11.94
N LEU A 268 3.54 9.86 -11.41
CA LEU A 268 2.63 8.95 -12.15
C LEU A 268 1.32 9.66 -12.57
N ALA A 269 0.80 10.54 -11.72
CA ALA A 269 -0.37 11.38 -12.01
C ALA A 269 -0.08 12.33 -13.18
N GLN A 270 1.04 13.06 -13.16
CA GLN A 270 1.47 13.91 -14.27
C GLN A 270 1.56 13.13 -15.58
N ASP A 271 2.17 11.95 -15.57
CA ASP A 271 2.35 11.14 -16.78
C ASP A 271 1.06 10.46 -17.25
N ARG A 272 0.06 10.25 -16.38
CA ARG A 272 -1.28 9.84 -16.78
C ARG A 272 -2.08 10.98 -17.42
N LEU A 273 -1.95 12.21 -16.90
CA LEU A 273 -2.55 13.42 -17.48
C LEU A 273 -1.96 13.73 -18.86
N LYS A 274 -0.62 13.76 -18.98
CA LYS A 274 0.10 13.98 -20.25
C LYS A 274 -0.32 12.99 -21.35
N ARG A 275 -0.62 11.73 -20.99
CA ARG A 275 -1.12 10.71 -21.91
C ARG A 275 -2.60 10.94 -22.26
N GLY A 276 -3.45 11.20 -21.28
CA GLY A 276 -4.88 11.48 -21.50
C GLY A 276 -5.12 12.64 -22.46
N ALA A 277 -4.38 13.74 -22.29
CA ALA A 277 -4.46 14.93 -23.15
C ALA A 277 -3.97 14.73 -24.59
N ARG A 278 -3.24 13.63 -24.88
CA ARG A 278 -2.85 13.25 -26.25
C ARG A 278 -3.93 12.43 -26.94
N THR A 279 -4.65 11.59 -26.20
CA THR A 279 -5.75 10.74 -26.72
C THR A 279 -7.08 11.48 -26.88
N SER A 280 -7.23 12.67 -26.31
CA SER A 280 -8.45 13.49 -26.37
C SER A 280 -8.37 14.63 -27.39
N ARG A 281 -7.42 14.58 -28.33
CA ARG A 281 -7.25 15.60 -29.37
C ARG A 281 -7.87 15.08 -30.68
N PRO A 282 -8.87 15.76 -31.26
CA PRO A 282 -9.49 15.35 -32.52
C PRO A 282 -8.59 15.62 -33.73
#